data_AF-A0A4Z1ICI2-F1
#
_entry.id   AF-A0A4Z1ICI2-F1
#
_cell.length_a   1.000
_cell.length_b   1.000
_cell.length_c   1.000
_cell.angle_alpha   90.00
_cell.angle_beta   90.00
_cell.angle_gamma   90.00
#
_symmetry.space_group_name_H-M   'P 1'
#
loop_
_entity.id
_entity.type
_entity.pdbx_description
1 polymer ?
#
loop_
_entity_poly.entity_id
_entity_poly.type
_entity_poly.pdbx_seq_one_letter_code
_entity_poly.pdbx_strand_id
1 'polypeptide(L)'
;MFTASGKFHDNEDKNYDIQPHYMNNITVPPHCEVGISACGKLGSMDGTEGSIELYDGQTKIFKLFWSDPFVGGNDFQIQEIDGRYHIDVHPWNHDDGALGRVNVEVFKRG
;
A
#
# COMPACT_ATOMS: atom_id res chain seq x y z
N MET A 1 -6.18 -6.74 4.50
CA MET A 1 -5.36 -5.53 4.73
C MET A 1 -5.32 -5.19 6.22
N PHE A 2 -4.27 -4.51 6.67
CA PHE A 2 -4.09 -4.10 8.07
C PHE A 2 -3.47 -2.69 8.13
N THR A 3 -3.96 -1.84 9.03
CA THR A 3 -3.33 -0.56 9.39
C THR A 3 -3.02 -0.56 10.87
N ALA A 4 -1.76 -0.42 11.24
CA ALA A 4 -1.34 -0.27 12.64
C ALA A 4 -1.65 1.15 13.15
N SER A 5 -1.43 2.15 12.30
CA SER A 5 -1.74 3.56 12.53
C SER A 5 -2.26 4.22 11.25
N GLY A 6 -2.92 5.38 11.39
CA GLY A 6 -3.55 6.08 10.27
C GLY A 6 -4.89 5.48 9.82
N LYS A 7 -5.29 5.78 8.59
CA LYS A 7 -6.56 5.38 7.98
C LYS A 7 -6.40 5.22 6.47
N PHE A 8 -7.26 4.39 5.87
CA PHE A 8 -7.47 4.41 4.42
C PHE A 8 -8.47 5.50 4.05
N HIS A 9 -8.32 6.07 2.86
CA HIS A 9 -9.20 7.10 2.35
C HIS A 9 -9.35 7.02 0.83
N ASP A 10 -10.30 7.77 0.29
CA ASP A 10 -10.49 7.90 -1.15
C ASP A 10 -9.25 8.46 -1.85
N ASN A 11 -8.96 8.01 -3.07
CA ASN A 11 -7.75 8.40 -3.79
C ASN A 11 -7.65 9.91 -4.08
N GLU A 12 -8.79 10.62 -4.11
CA GLU A 12 -8.86 12.05 -4.37
C GLU A 12 -9.12 12.87 -3.10
N ASP A 13 -9.71 12.29 -2.04
CA ASP A 13 -10.05 13.00 -0.80
C ASP A 13 -9.59 12.28 0.48
N LYS A 14 -8.60 12.87 1.18
CA LYS A 14 -8.08 12.42 2.48
C LYS A 14 -9.10 12.49 3.62
N ASN A 15 -10.19 13.23 3.46
CA ASN A 15 -11.25 13.37 4.46
C ASN A 15 -12.34 12.31 4.31
N TYR A 16 -12.33 11.56 3.20
CA TYR A 16 -13.30 10.49 2.96
C TYR A 16 -12.71 9.15 3.37
N ASP A 17 -12.98 8.73 4.60
CA ASP A 17 -12.47 7.48 5.17
C ASP A 17 -13.06 6.26 4.45
N ILE A 18 -12.18 5.37 3.99
CA ILE A 18 -12.58 4.07 3.43
C ILE A 18 -12.38 2.99 4.48
N GLN A 19 -13.45 2.23 4.74
CA GLN A 19 -13.37 1.10 5.66
C GLN A 19 -12.55 -0.04 5.04
N PRO A 20 -11.69 -0.75 5.81
CA PRO A 20 -10.82 -1.81 5.29
C PRO A 20 -11.55 -2.93 4.53
N HIS A 21 -12.81 -3.20 4.85
CA HIS A 21 -13.60 -4.22 4.16
C HIS A 21 -13.92 -3.87 2.70
N TYR A 22 -14.03 -2.58 2.35
CA TYR A 22 -14.17 -2.16 0.94
C TYR A 22 -12.88 -2.42 0.18
N MET A 23 -11.74 -2.18 0.82
CA MET A 23 -10.43 -2.36 0.21
C MET A 23 -10.11 -3.83 -0.07
N ASN A 24 -10.55 -4.76 0.79
CA ASN A 24 -10.35 -6.20 0.60
C ASN A 24 -11.06 -6.76 -0.66
N ASN A 25 -11.98 -6.00 -1.27
CA ASN A 25 -12.71 -6.41 -2.48
C ASN A 25 -12.14 -5.79 -3.76
N ILE A 26 -11.05 -5.02 -3.67
CA ILE A 26 -10.41 -4.42 -4.85
C ILE A 26 -9.79 -5.54 -5.70
N THR A 27 -10.17 -5.57 -6.97
CA THR A 27 -9.58 -6.45 -7.99
C THR A 27 -8.76 -5.59 -8.95
N VAL A 28 -7.58 -6.07 -9.34
CA VAL A 28 -6.74 -5.42 -10.36
C VAL A 28 -6.79 -6.27 -11.62
N PRO A 29 -7.56 -5.87 -12.65
CA PRO A 29 -7.53 -6.56 -13.93
C PRO A 29 -6.14 -6.47 -14.58
N PRO A 30 -5.78 -7.43 -15.45
CA PRO A 30 -4.56 -7.34 -16.24
C PRO A 30 -4.52 -6.02 -17.02
N HIS A 31 -3.35 -5.36 -17.02
CA HIS A 31 -3.10 -4.08 -17.70
C HIS A 31 -3.89 -2.88 -17.17
N CYS A 32 -4.46 -2.99 -15.96
CA CYS A 32 -5.09 -1.88 -15.26
C CYS A 32 -4.30 -1.50 -14.00
N GLU A 33 -4.50 -0.27 -13.54
CA GLU A 33 -3.98 0.21 -12.26
C GLU A 33 -5.12 0.43 -11.27
N VAL A 34 -4.81 0.31 -9.97
CA VAL A 34 -5.70 0.69 -8.89
C VAL A 34 -4.92 1.54 -7.88
N GLY A 35 -5.56 2.57 -7.35
CA GLY A 35 -5.01 3.38 -6.27
C GLY A 35 -5.45 2.87 -4.91
N ILE A 36 -4.51 2.79 -3.97
CA ILE A 36 -4.77 2.56 -2.55
C ILE A 36 -4.12 3.72 -1.80
N SER A 37 -4.93 4.48 -1.06
CA SER A 37 -4.44 5.66 -0.36
C SER A 37 -4.64 5.53 1.15
N ALA A 38 -3.58 5.86 1.88
CA ALA A 38 -3.56 5.89 3.34
C ALA A 38 -2.89 7.17 3.83
N CYS A 39 -3.34 7.65 4.99
CA CYS A 39 -2.77 8.82 5.64
C CYS A 39 -2.92 8.74 7.17
N GLY A 40 -2.20 9.63 7.87
CA GLY A 40 -2.41 9.83 9.31
C GLY A 40 -3.83 10.30 9.64
N LYS A 41 -4.27 10.05 10.87
CA LYS A 41 -5.58 10.54 11.34
C LYS A 41 -5.49 12.01 11.71
N LEU A 42 -6.50 12.79 11.35
CA LEU A 42 -6.56 14.21 11.69
C LEU A 42 -6.46 14.39 13.22
N GLY A 43 -5.52 15.23 13.66
CA GLY A 43 -5.30 15.51 15.08
C GLY A 43 -4.41 14.52 15.83
N SER A 44 -3.86 13.50 15.16
CA SER A 44 -2.85 12.58 15.71
C SER A 44 -1.48 12.84 15.08
N MET A 45 -0.40 12.59 15.83
CA MET A 45 1.00 12.75 15.41
C MET A 45 1.66 11.39 15.14
N ASP A 46 0.92 10.45 14.53
CA ASP A 46 1.37 9.05 14.42
C ASP A 46 1.75 8.60 12.99
N GLY A 47 1.52 9.44 11.97
CA GLY A 47 1.75 9.04 10.56
C GLY A 47 0.81 7.92 10.10
N THR A 48 1.24 7.08 9.15
CA THR A 48 0.53 5.87 8.73
C THR A 48 1.47 4.66 8.60
N GLU A 49 1.05 3.54 9.16
CA GLU A 49 1.73 2.26 9.00
C GLU A 49 0.70 1.18 8.69
N GLY A 50 1.02 0.32 7.72
CA GLY A 50 0.12 -0.75 7.33
C GLY A 50 0.70 -1.75 6.35
N SER A 51 -0.16 -2.69 5.96
CA SER A 51 0.15 -3.69 4.95
C SER A 51 -1.07 -4.13 4.18
N ILE A 52 -0.83 -4.51 2.93
CA ILE A 52 -1.82 -5.16 2.06
C ILE A 52 -1.20 -6.43 1.46
N GLU A 53 -2.06 -7.35 1.08
CA GLU A 53 -1.65 -8.59 0.42
C GLU A 53 -2.36 -8.67 -0.92
N LEU A 54 -1.63 -9.07 -1.96
CA LEU A 54 -2.19 -9.31 -3.28
C LEU A 54 -2.32 -10.82 -3.51
N TYR A 55 -3.44 -11.25 -4.07
CA TYR A 55 -3.75 -12.65 -4.36
C TYR A 55 -4.09 -12.87 -5.84
N ASP A 56 -3.68 -14.01 -6.39
CA ASP A 56 -4.19 -14.61 -7.64
C ASP A 56 -5.07 -15.81 -7.28
N GLY A 57 -6.39 -15.61 -7.32
CA GLY A 57 -7.35 -16.57 -6.77
C GLY A 57 -7.15 -16.77 -5.27
N GLN A 58 -6.74 -17.98 -4.87
CA GLN A 58 -6.43 -18.31 -3.46
C GLN A 58 -4.93 -18.25 -3.15
N THR A 59 -4.07 -17.94 -4.13
CA THR A 59 -2.63 -17.90 -3.91
C THR A 59 -2.20 -16.48 -3.59
N LYS A 60 -1.54 -16.28 -2.44
CA LYS A 60 -0.85 -15.02 -2.13
C LYS A 60 0.32 -14.82 -3.11
N ILE A 61 0.37 -13.64 -3.72
CA ILE A 61 1.45 -13.21 -4.61
C ILE A 61 2.55 -12.52 -3.81
N PHE A 62 2.19 -11.56 -2.95
CA PHE A 62 3.11 -10.86 -2.06
C PHE A 62 2.34 -10.11 -0.96
N LYS A 63 3.09 -9.58 -0.01
CA LYS A 63 2.64 -8.58 0.96
C LYS A 63 3.39 -7.27 0.75
N LEU A 64 2.66 -6.16 0.62
CA LEU A 64 3.23 -4.81 0.76
C LEU A 64 3.19 -4.41 2.22
N PHE A 65 4.23 -3.74 2.66
CA PHE A 65 4.29 -3.06 3.95
C PHE A 65 4.77 -1.62 3.74
N TRP A 66 4.20 -0.68 4.50
CA TRP A 66 4.68 0.70 4.55
C TRP A 66 4.71 1.21 5.99
N SER A 67 5.63 2.14 6.25
CA SER A 67 5.70 2.97 7.45
C SER A 67 6.07 4.40 7.03
N ASP A 68 5.14 5.33 7.26
CA ASP A 68 5.23 6.76 6.93
C ASP A 68 4.97 7.55 8.22
N PRO A 69 5.95 7.64 9.14
CA PRO A 69 5.77 8.21 10.47
C PRO A 69 5.52 9.73 10.40
N PHE A 70 5.01 10.31 11.49
CA PHE A 70 4.82 11.77 11.54
C PHE A 70 6.14 12.56 11.50
N VAL A 71 7.21 11.99 12.02
CA VAL A 71 8.58 12.52 11.95
C VAL A 71 9.54 11.35 11.73
N GLY A 72 10.45 11.49 10.77
CA GLY A 72 11.50 10.50 10.49
C GLY A 72 11.45 9.97 9.07
N GLY A 73 12.38 9.08 8.74
CA GLY A 73 12.44 8.45 7.42
C GLY A 73 11.32 7.43 7.22
N ASN A 74 10.96 7.23 5.97
CA ASN A 74 9.91 6.29 5.58
C ASN A 74 10.49 4.92 5.23
N ASP A 75 9.62 3.90 5.29
CA ASP A 75 9.93 2.56 4.82
C ASP A 75 8.82 1.98 3.94
N PHE A 76 9.20 1.23 2.92
CA PHE A 76 8.31 0.50 2.04
C PHE A 76 8.95 -0.80 1.58
N GLN A 77 8.24 -1.90 1.75
CA GLN A 77 8.77 -3.23 1.53
C GLN A 77 7.82 -4.12 0.75
N ILE A 78 8.40 -4.96 -0.11
CA ILE A 78 7.74 -6.14 -0.67
C ILE A 78 8.21 -7.37 0.12
N GLN A 79 7.28 -8.10 0.69
CA GLN A 79 7.52 -9.27 1.52
C GLN A 79 6.81 -10.50 0.91
N GLU A 80 7.28 -11.70 1.25
CA GLU A 80 6.59 -12.96 0.96
C GLU A 80 6.24 -13.17 -0.53
N ILE A 81 7.19 -12.87 -1.42
CA ILE A 81 6.99 -12.92 -2.88
C ILE A 81 6.88 -14.37 -3.36
N ASP A 82 5.80 -14.69 -4.08
CA ASP A 82 5.67 -15.92 -4.84
C ASP A 82 6.61 -15.90 -6.06
N GLY A 83 7.46 -16.92 -6.16
CA GLY A 83 8.49 -17.01 -7.20
C GLY A 83 7.97 -17.06 -8.64
N ARG A 84 6.66 -17.29 -8.86
CA ARG A 84 6.01 -17.20 -10.17
C ARG A 84 5.74 -15.77 -10.62
N TYR A 85 6.05 -14.80 -9.77
CA TYR A 85 5.85 -13.39 -10.07
C TYR A 85 7.17 -12.62 -10.02
N HIS A 86 7.20 -11.51 -10.74
CA HIS A 86 8.22 -10.49 -10.63
C HIS A 86 7.52 -9.19 -10.25
N ILE A 87 8.10 -8.46 -9.32
CA ILE A 87 7.52 -7.23 -8.78
C ILE A 87 8.59 -6.16 -8.93
N ASP A 88 8.23 -5.08 -9.60
CA ASP A 88 9.07 -3.90 -9.70
C ASP A 88 8.48 -2.79 -8.83
N VAL A 89 9.33 -2.09 -8.10
CA VAL A 89 8.94 -1.00 -7.20
C VAL A 89 9.69 0.24 -7.63
N HIS A 90 8.94 1.23 -8.08
CA HIS A 90 9.53 2.49 -8.50
C HIS A 90 10.07 3.27 -7.30
N PRO A 91 11.02 4.20 -7.52
CA PRO A 91 11.55 5.04 -6.45
C PRO A 91 10.46 5.74 -5.64
N TRP A 92 10.69 5.83 -4.34
CA TRP A 92 9.82 6.48 -3.37
C TRP A 92 10.66 7.29 -2.37
N ASN A 93 10.02 8.11 -1.53
CA ASN A 93 10.74 9.01 -0.61
C ASN A 93 11.20 8.28 0.66
N HIS A 94 12.51 8.05 0.81
CA HIS A 94 13.10 7.44 2.01
C HIS A 94 13.35 8.42 3.16
N ASP A 95 13.36 9.72 2.87
CA ASP A 95 13.69 10.78 3.83
C ASP A 95 12.46 11.26 4.60
N ASP A 96 12.65 12.26 5.46
CA ASP A 96 11.58 12.92 6.21
C ASP A 96 10.52 13.57 5.29
N GLY A 97 9.33 13.76 5.84
CA GLY A 97 8.13 14.09 5.07
C GLY A 97 7.46 12.85 4.47
N ALA A 98 6.41 13.06 3.68
CA ALA A 98 5.55 11.96 3.26
C ALA A 98 6.27 10.93 2.36
N LEU A 99 5.99 9.64 2.58
CA LEU A 99 6.39 8.53 1.72
C LEU A 99 6.05 8.79 0.24
N GLY A 100 4.90 9.44 0.00
CA GLY A 100 4.45 9.84 -1.32
C GLY A 100 3.83 8.69 -2.11
N ARG A 101 3.82 8.83 -3.44
CA ARG A 101 3.26 7.82 -4.35
C ARG A 101 4.29 6.74 -4.62
N VAL A 102 3.98 5.50 -4.26
CA VAL A 102 4.76 4.32 -4.64
C VAL A 102 4.05 3.59 -5.77
N ASN A 103 4.73 3.43 -6.92
CA ASN A 103 4.21 2.61 -8.01
C ASN A 103 4.80 1.20 -7.92
N VAL A 104 3.93 0.20 -7.99
CA VAL A 104 4.30 -1.21 -7.95
C VAL A 104 3.76 -1.90 -9.19
N GLU A 105 4.66 -2.47 -10.00
CA GLU A 105 4.30 -3.23 -11.19
C GLU A 105 4.44 -4.73 -10.90
N VAL A 106 3.45 -5.51 -11.33
CA VAL A 106 3.37 -6.94 -11.03
C VAL A 106 3.29 -7.73 -12.34
N PHE A 107 4.28 -8.59 -12.56
CA PHE A 107 4.40 -9.43 -13.75
C PHE A 107 4.28 -10.89 -13.37
N LYS A 108 3.36 -11.62 -14.03
CA LYS A 108 3.32 -13.08 -13.94
C LYS A 108 4.42 -13.65 -14.84
N ARG A 109 5.29 -14.47 -14.28
CA ARG A 109 6.29 -15.23 -15.05
C ARG A 109 5.55 -16.34 -15.82
N GLY A 110 5.99 -16.57 -17.05
CA GLY A 110 5.41 -17.59 -17.95
C GLY A 110 5.46 -19.00 -17.38
#